data_AF-A0A7C7VG04-F1
#
_entry.id   AF-A0A7C7VG04-F1
#
_cell.length_a   1.000
_cell.length_b   1.000
_cell.length_c   1.000
_cell.angle_alpha   90.00
_cell.angle_beta   90.00
_cell.angle_gamma   90.00
#
_symmetry.space_group_name_H-M   'P 1'
#
loop_
_entity.id
_entity.type
_entity.pdbx_description
1 polymer ?
#
loop_
_entity_poly.entity_id
_entity_poly.type
_entity_poly.pdbx_seq_one_letter_code
_entity_poly.pdbx_strand_id
1 'polypeptide(L)'
;MAKGLDRYQARQDAISTLGKTLVRRSGSRCELCGASGRGLTPMELEPLPPEPDPEHTILVCTLCREGIEGGKLDPKRWRFLESAVWSDIPPVQVAAIRMCRQLSTQGVEWAGTLLNSVYVSPELEEWLESS
;
A
#
# COMPACT_ATOMS: atom_id res chain seq x y z
N MET A 1 -30.67 9.60 5.46
CA MET A 1 -29.58 8.65 5.15
C MET A 1 -28.39 9.33 4.43
N ALA A 2 -28.17 10.65 4.59
CA ALA A 2 -27.10 11.40 3.91
C ALA A 2 -25.75 11.41 4.67
N LYS A 3 -25.79 11.28 6.02
CA LYS A 3 -24.61 11.43 6.89
C LYS A 3 -23.42 10.50 6.57
N GLY A 4 -23.67 9.32 5.97
CA GLY A 4 -22.59 8.39 5.61
C GLY A 4 -21.85 8.79 4.34
N LEU A 5 -22.59 9.26 3.32
CA LEU A 5 -22.01 9.74 2.06
C LEU A 5 -21.19 11.01 2.29
N ASP A 6 -21.71 11.94 3.09
CA ASP A 6 -21.04 13.20 3.42
C ASP A 6 -19.69 12.95 4.14
N ARG A 7 -19.64 11.95 5.04
CA ARG A 7 -18.41 11.55 5.73
C ARG A 7 -17.40 10.89 4.80
N TYR A 8 -17.86 10.05 3.87
CA TYR A 8 -17.00 9.44 2.87
C TYR A 8 -16.38 10.48 1.95
N GLN A 9 -17.19 11.42 1.44
CA GLN A 9 -16.72 12.52 0.59
C GLN A 9 -15.71 13.41 1.32
N ALA A 10 -16.01 13.82 2.55
CA ALA A 10 -15.09 14.61 3.37
C ALA A 10 -13.74 13.90 3.59
N ARG A 11 -13.76 12.57 3.77
CA ARG A 11 -12.53 11.78 3.89
C ARG A 11 -11.75 11.74 2.57
N GLN A 12 -12.43 11.51 1.45
CA GLN A 12 -11.80 11.52 0.12
C GLN A 12 -11.17 12.88 -0.20
N ASP A 13 -11.85 13.97 0.14
CA ASP A 13 -11.32 15.33 -0.03
C ASP A 13 -10.06 15.54 0.81
N ALA A 14 -10.08 15.12 2.08
CA ALA A 14 -8.92 15.19 2.96
C ALA A 14 -7.73 14.37 2.43
N ILE A 15 -7.97 13.14 1.95
CA ILE A 15 -6.93 12.31 1.31
C ILE A 15 -6.34 13.02 0.07
N SER A 16 -7.18 13.68 -0.73
CA SER A 16 -6.71 14.38 -1.94
C SER A 16 -5.72 15.49 -1.62
N THR A 17 -5.83 16.12 -0.44
CA THR A 17 -4.89 17.17 0.00
C THR A 17 -3.48 16.63 0.27
N LEU A 18 -3.34 15.34 0.60
CA LEU A 18 -2.05 14.69 0.82
C LEU A 18 -1.24 14.50 -0.47
N GLY A 19 -1.88 14.65 -1.63
CA GLY A 19 -1.28 14.38 -2.94
C GLY A 19 0.07 15.06 -3.16
N LYS A 20 0.25 16.32 -2.74
CA LYS A 20 1.53 17.04 -2.89
C LYS A 20 2.65 16.38 -2.07
N THR A 21 2.36 16.00 -0.82
CA THR A 21 3.32 15.35 0.08
C THR A 21 3.72 13.99 -0.48
N LEU A 22 2.74 13.21 -0.92
CA LEU A 22 2.96 11.87 -1.46
C LEU A 22 3.71 11.89 -2.80
N VAL A 23 3.42 12.85 -3.68
CA VAL A 23 4.15 13.03 -4.95
C VAL A 23 5.60 13.43 -4.68
N ARG A 24 5.86 14.26 -3.67
CA ARG A 24 7.23 14.62 -3.28
C ARG A 24 7.99 13.44 -2.69
N ARG A 25 7.35 12.64 -1.83
CA ARG A 25 7.92 11.43 -1.23
C ARG A 25 8.28 10.38 -2.28
N SER A 26 7.36 10.14 -3.21
CA SER A 26 7.50 9.12 -4.26
C SER A 26 8.35 9.54 -5.47
N GLY A 27 8.66 10.84 -5.61
CA GLY A 27 9.31 11.37 -6.80
C GLY A 27 8.45 11.28 -8.05
N SER A 28 7.12 11.46 -7.93
CA SER A 28 6.14 11.29 -9.02
C SER A 28 6.11 9.88 -9.63
N ARG A 29 6.23 8.86 -8.78
CA ARG A 29 6.20 7.44 -9.17
C ARG A 29 5.24 6.66 -8.29
N CYS A 30 4.83 5.48 -8.74
CA CYS A 30 4.14 4.54 -7.86
C CYS A 30 5.10 4.11 -6.74
N GLU A 31 4.71 4.27 -5.49
CA GLU A 31 5.56 3.93 -4.35
C GLU A 31 5.77 2.44 -4.21
N LEU A 32 4.84 1.63 -4.72
CA LEU A 32 4.91 0.18 -4.60
C LEU A 32 5.69 -0.49 -5.74
N CYS A 33 5.50 -0.06 -6.99
CA CYS A 33 6.15 -0.68 -8.16
C CYS A 33 7.18 0.20 -8.87
N GLY A 34 7.37 1.44 -8.43
CA GLY A 34 8.32 2.39 -9.02
C GLY A 34 7.96 2.97 -10.39
N ALA A 35 6.84 2.55 -10.99
CA ALA A 35 6.45 3.00 -12.33
C ALA A 35 6.08 4.51 -12.36
N SER A 36 6.55 5.23 -13.38
CA SER A 36 6.16 6.61 -13.70
C SER A 36 5.11 6.65 -14.83
N GLY A 37 4.46 7.80 -15.00
CA GLY A 37 3.55 8.06 -16.15
C GLY A 37 2.24 7.26 -16.14
N ARG A 38 1.91 6.62 -15.01
CA ARG A 38 0.64 5.93 -14.78
C ARG A 38 -0.18 6.76 -13.80
N GLY A 39 -1.50 6.83 -13.96
CA GLY A 39 -2.35 7.58 -13.03
C GLY A 39 -2.08 7.15 -11.58
N LEU A 40 -1.64 8.10 -10.75
CA LEU A 40 -1.26 7.89 -9.36
C LEU A 40 -2.39 8.37 -8.45
N THR A 41 -2.83 7.51 -7.55
CA THR A 41 -3.91 7.82 -6.60
C THR A 41 -3.44 7.52 -5.17
N PRO A 42 -3.64 8.45 -4.22
CA PRO A 42 -3.48 8.15 -2.81
C PRO A 42 -4.47 7.06 -2.39
N MET A 43 -4.00 6.14 -1.56
CA MET A 43 -4.79 5.04 -1.01
C MET A 43 -4.37 4.84 0.44
N GLU A 44 -5.34 4.82 1.34
CA GLU A 44 -5.06 4.58 2.75
C GLU A 44 -4.93 3.08 3.02
N LEU A 45 -4.10 2.73 4.01
CA LEU A 45 -3.90 1.36 4.46
C LEU A 45 -4.47 1.21 5.87
N GLU A 46 -5.31 0.21 6.07
CA GLU A 46 -5.87 -0.09 7.38
C GLU A 46 -4.80 -0.53 8.36
N PRO A 47 -5.01 -0.38 9.68
CA PRO A 47 -5.97 0.48 10.40
C PRO A 47 -5.92 1.95 9.98
N LEU A 48 -7.10 2.55 9.85
CA LEU A 48 -7.27 3.95 9.44
C LEU A 48 -7.23 4.89 10.64
N PRO A 49 -6.36 5.91 10.66
CA PRO A 49 -6.40 6.94 11.68
C PRO A 49 -7.68 7.81 11.59
N PRO A 50 -8.04 8.51 12.68
CA PRO A 50 -9.20 9.42 12.71
C PRO A 50 -9.16 10.46 11.59
N GLU A 51 -7.97 10.99 11.30
CA GLU A 51 -7.71 11.93 10.21
C GLU A 51 -6.73 11.31 9.21
N PRO A 52 -6.92 11.51 7.89
CA PRO A 52 -5.99 11.03 6.88
C PRO A 52 -4.58 11.58 7.07
N ASP A 53 -3.60 10.69 7.03
CA ASP A 53 -2.21 10.98 7.34
C ASP A 53 -1.27 10.36 6.30
N PRO A 54 -0.21 11.07 5.84
CA PRO A 54 0.76 10.50 4.91
C PRO A 54 1.43 9.22 5.39
N GLU A 55 1.59 8.99 6.69
CA GLU A 55 2.23 7.78 7.21
C GLU A 55 1.33 6.54 7.08
N HIS A 56 0.01 6.74 6.91
CA HIS A 56 -0.96 5.67 6.67
C HIS A 56 -1.46 5.63 5.21
N THR A 57 -0.92 6.49 4.34
CA THR A 57 -1.35 6.62 2.96
C THR A 57 -0.21 6.29 2.01
N ILE A 58 -0.49 5.49 0.99
CA ILE A 58 0.43 5.14 -0.09
C ILE A 58 -0.03 5.75 -1.42
N LEU A 59 0.90 6.19 -2.25
CA LEU A 59 0.63 6.65 -3.62
C LEU A 59 0.91 5.53 -4.62
N VAL A 60 -0.17 4.98 -5.18
CA VAL A 60 -0.09 3.81 -6.06
C VAL A 60 -0.64 4.10 -7.45
N CYS A 61 -0.10 3.41 -8.45
CA CYS A 61 -0.71 3.40 -9.77
C CYS A 61 -2.00 2.55 -9.77
N THR A 62 -2.90 2.81 -10.72
CA THR A 62 -4.18 2.10 -10.89
C THR A 62 -4.06 0.58 -10.75
N LEU A 63 -3.04 -0.02 -11.37
CA LEU A 63 -2.89 -1.46 -11.38
C LEU A 63 -2.37 -2.04 -10.04
N CYS A 64 -1.60 -1.25 -9.28
CA CYS A 64 -1.20 -1.65 -7.92
C CYS A 64 -2.40 -1.52 -6.99
N ARG A 65 -3.19 -0.45 -7.14
CA ARG A 65 -4.42 -0.24 -6.39
C ARG A 65 -5.41 -1.39 -6.59
N GLU A 66 -5.70 -1.75 -7.84
CA GLU A 66 -6.61 -2.86 -8.18
C GLU A 66 -6.17 -4.17 -7.53
N GLY A 67 -4.86 -4.45 -7.48
CA GLY A 67 -4.37 -5.66 -6.81
C GLY A 67 -4.52 -5.64 -5.30
N ILE A 68 -4.30 -4.49 -4.66
CA ILE A 68 -4.45 -4.34 -3.21
C ILE A 68 -5.94 -4.42 -2.82
N GLU A 69 -6.84 -3.89 -3.64
CA GLU A 69 -8.29 -3.96 -3.46
C GLU A 69 -8.89 -5.36 -3.75
N GLY A 70 -8.05 -6.40 -3.90
CA GLY A 70 -8.49 -7.79 -4.07
C GLY A 70 -8.53 -8.28 -5.52
N GLY A 71 -7.91 -7.55 -6.44
CA GLY A 71 -7.75 -7.98 -7.84
C GLY A 71 -6.90 -9.23 -7.99
N LYS A 72 -6.97 -9.85 -9.18
CA LYS A 72 -6.17 -11.04 -9.50
C LYS A 72 -4.68 -10.69 -9.52
N LEU A 73 -3.89 -11.41 -8.74
CA LEU A 73 -2.44 -11.21 -8.67
C LEU A 73 -1.73 -12.13 -9.66
N ASP A 74 -0.91 -11.55 -10.54
CA ASP A 74 0.02 -12.30 -11.39
C ASP A 74 1.39 -12.38 -10.71
N PRO A 75 1.83 -13.55 -10.24
CA PRO A 75 3.10 -13.68 -9.52
C PRO A 75 4.31 -13.11 -10.25
N LYS A 76 4.34 -13.17 -11.60
CA LYS A 76 5.46 -12.62 -12.39
C LYS A 76 5.49 -11.10 -12.31
N ARG A 77 4.32 -10.49 -12.34
CA ARG A 77 4.17 -9.04 -12.28
C ARG A 77 4.49 -8.48 -10.91
N TRP A 78 4.13 -9.20 -9.86
CA TRP A 78 4.33 -8.79 -8.46
C TRP A 78 5.75 -9.06 -7.94
N ARG A 79 6.67 -9.49 -8.80
CA ARG A 79 8.08 -9.70 -8.43
C ARG A 79 8.76 -8.43 -7.89
N PHE A 80 8.28 -7.25 -8.24
CA PHE A 80 8.78 -5.98 -7.67
C PHE A 80 8.64 -5.92 -6.13
N LEU A 81 7.75 -6.72 -5.54
CA LEU A 81 7.60 -6.80 -4.09
C LEU A 81 8.90 -7.20 -3.38
N GLU A 82 9.80 -7.95 -4.05
CA GLU A 82 11.11 -8.29 -3.50
C GLU A 82 11.94 -7.08 -3.11
N SER A 83 11.80 -5.96 -3.83
CA SER A 83 12.41 -4.70 -3.47
C SER A 83 11.53 -3.86 -2.54
N ALA A 84 10.21 -3.91 -2.71
CA ALA A 84 9.29 -3.05 -1.97
C ALA A 84 9.15 -3.41 -0.49
N VAL A 85 9.36 -4.68 -0.11
CA VAL A 85 9.36 -5.11 1.31
C VAL A 85 10.50 -4.52 2.14
N TRP A 86 11.51 -3.93 1.50
CA TRP A 86 12.65 -3.27 2.15
C TRP A 86 12.55 -1.74 2.10
N SER A 87 11.38 -1.22 1.77
CA SER A 87 11.16 0.23 1.71
C SER A 87 11.23 0.85 3.10
N ASP A 88 12.00 1.93 3.25
CA ASP A 88 12.03 2.75 4.47
C ASP A 88 10.74 3.54 4.72
N ILE A 89 9.82 3.55 3.75
CA ILE A 89 8.50 4.18 3.86
C ILE A 89 7.53 3.15 4.48
N PRO A 90 7.06 3.35 5.73
CA PRO A 90 6.21 2.38 6.43
C PRO A 90 4.98 1.89 5.65
N PRO A 91 4.14 2.77 5.04
CA PRO A 91 2.97 2.29 4.31
C PRO A 91 3.33 1.46 3.08
N VAL A 92 4.49 1.70 2.45
CA VAL A 92 4.96 0.89 1.33
C VAL A 92 5.37 -0.50 1.80
N GLN A 93 6.11 -0.58 2.90
CA GLN A 93 6.53 -1.86 3.47
C GLN A 93 5.34 -2.71 3.93
N VAL A 94 4.36 -2.09 4.62
CA VAL A 94 3.12 -2.77 5.03
C VAL A 94 2.35 -3.29 3.83
N ALA A 95 2.12 -2.45 2.82
CA ALA A 95 1.44 -2.89 1.60
C ALA A 95 2.19 -4.04 0.92
N ALA A 96 3.51 -3.95 0.81
CA ALA A 96 4.32 -4.98 0.18
C ALA A 96 4.24 -6.33 0.93
N ILE A 97 4.34 -6.30 2.26
CA ILE A 97 4.25 -7.49 3.10
C ILE A 97 2.85 -8.12 3.01
N ARG A 98 1.78 -7.32 3.06
CA ARG A 98 0.40 -7.83 2.90
C ARG A 98 0.20 -8.54 1.56
N MET A 99 0.69 -7.95 0.48
CA MET A 99 0.60 -8.55 -0.85
C MET A 99 1.46 -9.82 -0.95
N CYS A 100 2.65 -9.85 -0.33
CA CYS A 100 3.46 -11.06 -0.23
C CYS A 100 2.77 -12.16 0.56
N ARG A 101 2.12 -11.83 1.70
CA ARG A 101 1.32 -12.79 2.49
C ARG A 101 0.19 -13.37 1.65
N GLN A 102 -0.52 -12.54 0.89
CA GLN A 102 -1.58 -13.00 -0.02
C GLN A 102 -1.07 -13.89 -1.17
N LEU A 103 0.11 -13.60 -1.73
CA LEU A 103 0.72 -14.45 -2.75
C LEU A 103 1.19 -15.78 -2.15
N SER A 104 1.76 -15.75 -0.95
CA SER A 104 2.18 -16.94 -0.21
C SER A 104 0.99 -17.87 0.06
N THR A 105 -0.16 -17.34 0.49
CA THR A 105 -1.38 -18.14 0.68
C THR A 105 -1.94 -18.72 -0.63
N GLN A 106 -1.64 -18.10 -1.77
CA GLN A 106 -1.95 -18.64 -3.10
C GLN A 106 -0.94 -19.69 -3.60
N GLY A 107 0.06 -20.06 -2.79
CA GLY A 107 1.06 -21.08 -3.13
C GLY A 107 2.26 -20.55 -3.94
N VAL A 108 2.47 -19.23 -3.95
CA VAL A 108 3.62 -18.62 -4.65
C VAL A 108 4.87 -18.74 -3.76
N GLU A 109 5.72 -19.71 -4.09
CA GLU A 109 6.89 -20.09 -3.26
C GLU A 109 7.83 -18.92 -2.96
N TRP A 110 8.17 -18.12 -3.97
CA TRP A 110 9.10 -17.00 -3.79
C TRP A 110 8.59 -15.95 -2.80
N ALA A 111 7.27 -15.78 -2.67
CA ALA A 111 6.68 -14.83 -1.74
C ALA A 111 6.82 -15.34 -0.30
N GLY A 112 6.65 -16.65 -0.08
CA GLY A 112 6.90 -17.28 1.22
C GLY A 112 8.37 -17.20 1.63
N THR A 113 9.29 -17.51 0.71
CA THR A 113 10.74 -17.39 0.98
C THR A 113 11.13 -15.95 1.32
N LEU A 114 10.59 -14.97 0.58
CA LEU A 114 10.85 -13.56 0.85
C LEU A 114 10.39 -13.17 2.26
N LEU A 115 9.18 -13.53 2.66
CA LEU A 115 8.63 -13.20 3.98
C LEU A 115 9.48 -13.72 5.14
N ASN A 116 10.10 -14.89 4.99
CA ASN A 116 10.99 -15.46 6.01
C ASN A 116 12.31 -14.68 6.17
N SER A 117 12.67 -13.86 5.19
CA SER A 117 13.91 -13.05 5.21
C SER A 117 13.68 -11.61 5.66
N VAL A 118 12.45 -11.10 5.52
CA VAL A 118 12.12 -9.70 5.80
C VAL A 118 12.17 -9.45 7.30
N TYR A 119 12.97 -8.47 7.70
CA TYR A 119 12.89 -7.89 9.03
C TYR A 119 11.75 -6.88 9.08
N VAL A 120 10.90 -6.99 10.10
CA VAL A 120 9.80 -6.07 10.37
C VAL A 120 10.04 -5.47 11.74
N SER A 121 9.94 -4.15 11.86
CA SER A 121 10.07 -3.51 13.18
C SER A 121 8.85 -3.83 14.05
N PRO A 122 8.97 -3.81 15.39
CA PRO A 122 7.83 -4.09 16.28
C PRO A 122 6.61 -3.22 15.99
N GLU A 123 6.81 -1.93 15.67
CA GLU A 123 5.72 -1.01 15.36
C GLU A 123 4.99 -1.41 14.06
N LEU A 124 5.73 -1.93 13.08
CA LEU A 124 5.16 -2.42 11.82
C LEU A 124 4.50 -3.79 11.98
N GLU A 125 5.02 -4.64 12.86
CA GLU A 125 4.37 -5.91 13.21
C GLU A 125 3.00 -5.66 13.84
N GLU A 126 2.90 -4.75 14.81
CA GLU A 126 1.64 -4.33 15.41
C GLU A 126 0.65 -3.82 14.35
N TRP A 127 1.14 -3.02 13.39
CA TRP A 127 0.32 -2.53 12.29
C TRP A 127 -0.17 -3.67 11.37
N LEU A 128 0.70 -4.63 11.06
CA LEU A 128 0.36 -5.80 10.23
C LEU A 128 -0.59 -6.79 10.90
N GLU A 129 -0.63 -6.82 12.24
CA GLU A 129 -1.54 -7.67 13.03
C GLU A 129 -2.90 -7.00 13.28
N SER A 130 -2.94 -5.67 13.27
CA SER A 130 -4.15 -4.88 13.50
C SER A 130 -5.07 -4.75 12.28
N SER A 131 -4.76 -5.44 11.18
CA SER A 131 -5.46 -5.38 9.88
C SER A 131 -6.02 -6.71 9.42
#